data_AF-A0A845XFT9-F1
#
_entry.id   AF-A0A845XFT9-F1
#
_cell.length_a   1.000
_cell.length_b   1.000
_cell.length_c   1.000
_cell.angle_alpha   90.00
_cell.angle_beta   90.00
_cell.angle_gamma   90.00
#
_symmetry.space_group_name_H-M   'P 1'
#
loop_
_entity.id
_entity.type
_entity.pdbx_description
1 polymer ?
#
loop_
_entity_poly.entity_id
_entity_poly.type
_entity_poly.pdbx_seq_one_letter_code
_entity_poly.pdbx_strand_id
1 'polypeptide(L)'
;MIINKPLLTASFLAIGAILATIASFVFGVPWLVPILGAAVPYPIFLFHVRHRQYMRALGWMLLWALFQSLAVGIGTALAPETAAQVILNGSDYIEEQLLWIRTVEGTEGSLRLFLPDHVQQYTVFCFLSLVTFGSAALVLGTYLLNYMNFYVAQLVQISVNPWLAALVGWPPWSVLRVVGFICTGVALTALGLNLVAKITRSNSQHPFPQRYLLIGIGFVVADIIVKATLAPIWQQLLSFALLG
;
A
#
# COMPACT_ATOMS: atom_id res chain seq x y z
N MET A 1 23.71 -2.22 -11.74
CA MET A 1 23.56 -2.35 -13.21
C MET A 1 22.12 -2.64 -13.67
N ILE A 2 21.25 -3.22 -12.84
CA ILE A 2 19.84 -3.54 -13.18
C ILE A 2 18.97 -2.29 -13.37
N ILE A 3 19.15 -1.26 -12.53
CA ILE A 3 18.19 -0.14 -12.35
C ILE A 3 18.04 0.77 -13.59
N ASN A 4 18.99 0.74 -14.53
CA ASN A 4 18.93 1.55 -15.76
C ASN A 4 18.20 0.86 -16.93
N LYS A 5 17.79 -0.41 -16.78
CA LYS A 5 17.10 -1.18 -17.81
C LYS A 5 15.65 -1.42 -17.37
N PRO A 6 14.65 -0.71 -17.93
CA PRO A 6 13.29 -0.72 -17.39
C PRO A 6 12.66 -2.12 -17.36
N LEU A 7 12.90 -2.93 -18.39
CA LEU A 7 12.41 -4.31 -18.44
C LEU A 7 12.98 -5.17 -17.31
N LEU A 8 14.29 -5.07 -17.04
CA LEU A 8 14.92 -5.83 -15.95
C LEU A 8 14.44 -5.35 -14.59
N THR A 9 14.25 -4.04 -14.39
CA THR A 9 13.68 -3.49 -13.15
C THR A 9 12.26 -4.01 -12.93
N ALA A 10 11.41 -3.99 -13.97
CA ALA A 10 10.05 -4.52 -13.89
C ALA A 10 10.03 -6.02 -13.58
N SER A 11 10.85 -6.83 -14.28
CA SER A 11 10.98 -8.27 -14.01
C SER A 11 11.47 -8.54 -12.59
N PHE A 12 12.44 -7.77 -12.10
CA PHE A 12 12.92 -7.89 -10.73
C PHE A 12 11.80 -7.60 -9.71
N LEU A 13 11.00 -6.56 -9.91
CA LEU A 13 9.87 -6.25 -9.03
C LEU A 13 8.79 -7.33 -9.07
N ALA A 14 8.45 -7.82 -10.26
CA ALA A 14 7.43 -8.88 -10.43
C ALA A 14 7.87 -10.21 -9.80
N ILE A 15 9.05 -10.70 -10.17
CA ILE A 15 9.61 -11.94 -9.63
C ILE A 15 9.86 -11.79 -8.12
N GLY A 16 10.37 -10.65 -7.68
CA GLY A 16 10.60 -10.35 -6.27
C GLY A 16 9.31 -10.39 -5.45
N ALA A 17 8.22 -9.79 -5.93
CA ALA A 17 6.91 -9.82 -5.27
C ALA A 17 6.36 -11.25 -5.17
N ILE A 18 6.48 -12.05 -6.25
CA ILE A 18 6.05 -13.45 -6.27
C ILE A 18 6.86 -14.27 -5.26
N LEU A 19 8.20 -14.19 -5.32
CA LEU A 19 9.07 -14.95 -4.42
C LEU A 19 8.92 -14.52 -2.96
N ALA A 20 8.77 -13.22 -2.68
CA ALA A 20 8.50 -12.72 -1.33
C ALA A 20 7.18 -13.25 -0.78
N THR A 21 6.14 -13.31 -1.62
CA THR A 21 4.83 -13.86 -1.25
C THR A 21 4.93 -15.36 -0.97
N ILE A 22 5.52 -16.14 -1.90
CA ILE A 22 5.72 -17.59 -1.74
C ILE A 22 6.52 -17.88 -0.48
N ALA A 23 7.65 -17.20 -0.27
CA ALA A 23 8.47 -17.40 0.91
C ALA A 23 7.67 -17.14 2.19
N SER A 24 6.92 -16.04 2.25
CA SER A 24 6.13 -15.71 3.44
C SER A 24 5.04 -16.74 3.73
N PHE A 25 4.38 -17.28 2.69
CA PHE A 25 3.35 -18.31 2.82
C PHE A 25 3.96 -19.66 3.25
N VAL A 26 5.11 -20.04 2.66
CA VAL A 26 5.80 -21.31 2.99
C VAL A 26 6.32 -21.32 4.42
N PHE A 27 6.88 -20.21 4.89
CA PHE A 27 7.44 -20.13 6.24
C PHE A 27 6.39 -19.86 7.32
N GLY A 28 5.20 -19.36 6.97
CA GLY A 28 4.10 -19.17 7.92
C GLY A 28 4.32 -18.04 8.94
N VAL A 29 5.33 -17.18 8.76
CA VAL A 29 5.66 -16.11 9.72
C VAL A 29 5.01 -14.79 9.28
N PRO A 30 4.09 -14.20 10.07
CA PRO A 30 3.29 -13.07 9.61
C PRO A 30 4.09 -11.82 9.21
N TRP A 31 5.16 -11.52 9.95
CA TRP A 31 6.02 -10.37 9.67
C TRP A 31 6.89 -10.52 8.42
N LEU A 32 7.03 -11.73 7.85
CA LEU A 32 7.77 -11.89 6.61
C LEU A 32 7.05 -11.22 5.43
N VAL A 33 5.71 -11.23 5.41
CA VAL A 33 4.95 -10.63 4.31
C VAL A 33 5.26 -9.13 4.14
N PRO A 34 5.13 -8.27 5.18
CA PRO A 34 5.47 -6.86 5.05
C PRO A 34 6.98 -6.61 4.90
N ILE A 35 7.84 -7.40 5.55
CA ILE A 35 9.30 -7.18 5.50
C ILE A 35 9.87 -7.56 4.12
N LEU A 36 9.58 -8.77 3.63
CA LEU A 36 10.08 -9.22 2.34
C LEU A 36 9.43 -8.44 1.20
N GLY A 37 8.14 -8.14 1.29
CA GLY A 37 7.45 -7.32 0.30
C GLY A 37 8.04 -5.91 0.20
N ALA A 38 8.45 -5.29 1.32
CA ALA A 38 9.13 -4.00 1.33
C ALA A 38 10.61 -4.06 0.90
N ALA A 39 11.29 -5.17 1.17
CA ALA A 39 12.70 -5.37 0.81
C ALA A 39 12.91 -5.40 -0.71
N VAL A 40 11.92 -5.87 -1.48
CA VAL A 40 11.97 -5.93 -2.95
C VAL A 40 12.10 -4.55 -3.59
N PRO A 41 11.16 -3.59 -3.41
CA PRO A 41 11.23 -2.30 -4.08
C PRO A 41 12.23 -1.34 -3.44
N TYR A 42 12.61 -1.53 -2.18
CA TYR A 42 13.40 -0.56 -1.42
C TYR A 42 14.73 -0.15 -2.10
N PRO A 43 15.57 -1.05 -2.64
CA PRO A 43 16.79 -0.66 -3.33
C PRO A 43 16.54 0.22 -4.56
N ILE A 44 15.49 -0.07 -5.33
CA ILE A 44 15.11 0.70 -6.52
C ILE A 44 14.58 2.07 -6.12
N PHE A 45 13.69 2.10 -5.12
CA PHE A 45 13.15 3.33 -4.55
C PHE A 45 14.26 4.25 -4.05
N LEU A 46 15.10 3.75 -3.14
CA LEU A 46 16.17 4.54 -2.54
C LEU A 46 17.18 5.01 -3.59
N PHE A 47 17.51 4.16 -4.58
CA PHE A 47 18.38 4.55 -5.68
C PHE A 47 17.81 5.75 -6.44
N HIS A 48 16.54 5.70 -6.87
CA HIS A 48 15.95 6.80 -7.63
C HIS A 48 15.79 8.07 -6.80
N VAL A 49 15.43 7.96 -5.52
CA VAL A 49 15.35 9.13 -4.62
C VAL A 49 16.73 9.76 -4.43
N ARG A 50 17.77 8.97 -4.18
CA ARG A 50 19.16 9.46 -4.09
C ARG A 50 19.62 10.16 -5.37
N HIS A 51 19.23 9.66 -6.53
CA HIS A 51 19.57 10.27 -7.83
C HIS A 51 18.59 11.36 -8.28
N ARG A 52 17.67 11.81 -7.39
CA ARG A 52 16.67 12.87 -7.67
C ARG A 52 15.70 12.53 -8.81
N GLN A 53 15.56 11.25 -9.12
CA GLN A 53 14.66 10.74 -10.15
C GLN A 53 13.28 10.43 -9.53
N TYR A 54 12.66 11.45 -8.93
CA TYR A 54 11.45 11.30 -8.10
C TYR A 54 10.26 10.70 -8.86
N MET A 55 10.01 11.13 -10.10
CA MET A 55 8.97 10.52 -10.95
C MET A 55 9.23 9.03 -11.21
N ARG A 56 10.48 8.62 -11.39
CA ARG A 56 10.82 7.20 -11.58
C ARG A 56 10.63 6.40 -10.30
N ALA A 57 11.04 6.96 -9.15
CA ALA A 57 10.77 6.34 -7.86
C ALA A 57 9.27 6.08 -7.68
N LEU A 58 8.44 7.10 -7.95
CA LEU A 58 6.98 6.98 -7.90
C LEU A 58 6.45 5.92 -8.86
N GLY A 59 6.86 5.95 -10.13
CA GLY A 59 6.41 4.99 -11.14
C GLY A 59 6.75 3.54 -10.78
N TRP A 60 7.97 3.28 -10.29
CA TRP A 60 8.38 1.95 -9.86
C TRP A 60 7.66 1.49 -8.60
N MET A 61 7.39 2.38 -7.64
CA MET A 61 6.62 2.04 -6.45
C MET A 61 5.17 1.69 -6.78
N LEU A 62 4.54 2.41 -7.72
CA LEU A 62 3.19 2.09 -8.18
C LEU A 62 3.15 0.74 -8.92
N LEU A 63 4.14 0.50 -9.79
CA LEU A 63 4.24 -0.78 -10.50
C LEU A 63 4.50 -1.94 -9.53
N TRP A 64 5.36 -1.74 -8.52
CA TRP A 64 5.56 -2.72 -7.47
C TRP A 64 4.28 -2.98 -6.69
N ALA A 65 3.53 -1.94 -6.31
CA ALA A 65 2.26 -2.11 -5.59
C ALA A 65 1.29 -2.98 -6.39
N LEU A 66 1.21 -2.79 -7.71
CA LEU A 66 0.43 -3.64 -8.61
C LEU A 66 0.90 -5.11 -8.58
N PHE A 67 2.20 -5.36 -8.73
CA PHE A 67 2.74 -6.73 -8.70
C PHE A 67 2.55 -7.41 -7.34
N GLN A 68 2.76 -6.67 -6.26
CA GLN A 68 2.52 -7.13 -4.89
C GLN A 68 1.03 -7.49 -4.70
N SER A 69 0.12 -6.65 -5.21
CA SER A 69 -1.31 -6.91 -5.16
C SER A 69 -1.72 -8.17 -5.91
N LEU A 70 -1.21 -8.36 -7.12
CA LEU A 70 -1.47 -9.58 -7.89
C LEU A 70 -0.89 -10.82 -7.20
N ALA A 71 0.36 -10.74 -6.70
CA ALA A 71 1.01 -11.88 -6.04
C ALA A 71 0.26 -12.30 -4.77
N VAL A 72 -0.09 -11.35 -3.89
CA VAL A 72 -0.82 -11.63 -2.65
C VAL A 72 -2.27 -12.05 -2.94
N GLY A 73 -2.93 -11.42 -3.92
CA GLY A 73 -4.29 -11.78 -4.31
C GLY A 73 -4.38 -13.21 -4.85
N ILE A 74 -3.49 -13.59 -5.77
CA ILE A 74 -3.41 -14.97 -6.30
C ILE A 74 -2.99 -15.94 -5.19
N GLY A 75 -1.99 -15.60 -4.37
CA GLY A 75 -1.56 -16.43 -3.25
C GLY A 75 -2.69 -16.71 -2.26
N THR A 76 -3.49 -15.69 -1.94
CA THR A 76 -4.68 -15.81 -1.08
C THR A 76 -5.74 -16.68 -1.73
N ALA A 77 -5.98 -16.55 -3.03
CA ALA A 77 -6.93 -17.39 -3.76
C ALA A 77 -6.53 -18.88 -3.79
N LEU A 78 -5.22 -19.17 -3.81
CA LEU A 78 -4.70 -20.54 -3.85
C LEU A 78 -4.58 -21.19 -2.46
N ALA A 79 -4.32 -20.39 -1.42
CA ALA A 79 -4.10 -20.87 -0.06
C ALA A 79 -4.73 -19.92 0.99
N PRO A 80 -6.07 -19.84 1.06
CA PRO A 80 -6.78 -18.86 1.89
C PRO A 80 -6.52 -19.05 3.39
N GLU A 81 -6.41 -20.30 3.87
CA GLU A 81 -6.12 -20.59 5.27
C GLU A 81 -4.72 -20.12 5.69
N THR A 82 -3.71 -20.38 4.84
CA THR A 82 -2.35 -19.88 5.07
C THR A 82 -2.31 -18.36 5.00
N ALA A 83 -3.01 -17.76 4.03
CA ALA A 83 -3.09 -16.31 3.89
C ALA A 83 -3.69 -15.65 5.15
N ALA A 84 -4.75 -16.23 5.73
CA ALA A 84 -5.36 -15.75 6.96
C ALA A 84 -4.41 -15.79 8.17
N GLN A 85 -3.46 -16.73 8.19
CA GLN A 85 -2.45 -16.83 9.24
C GLN A 85 -1.30 -15.83 9.07
N VAL A 86 -0.84 -15.61 7.83
CA VAL A 86 0.38 -14.81 7.57
C VAL A 86 0.09 -13.35 7.25
N ILE A 87 -1.09 -13.01 6.76
CA ILE A 87 -1.45 -11.63 6.45
C ILE A 87 -1.96 -10.96 7.72
N LEU A 88 -1.07 -10.21 8.35
CA LEU A 88 -1.36 -9.42 9.54
C LEU A 88 -2.61 -8.57 9.34
N ASN A 89 -3.54 -8.64 10.31
CA ASN A 89 -4.82 -7.93 10.31
C ASN A 89 -5.77 -8.29 9.15
N GLY A 90 -5.46 -9.33 8.35
CA GLY A 90 -6.29 -9.74 7.22
C GLY A 90 -7.68 -10.22 7.63
N SER A 91 -7.74 -11.17 8.56
CA SER A 91 -8.99 -11.78 9.04
C SER A 91 -9.90 -10.76 9.74
N ASP A 92 -9.37 -10.01 10.71
CA ASP A 92 -10.12 -8.98 11.43
C ASP A 92 -10.68 -7.93 10.47
N TYR A 93 -9.87 -7.52 9.49
CA TYR A 93 -10.29 -6.52 8.51
C TYR A 93 -11.42 -7.04 7.62
N ILE A 94 -11.36 -8.26 7.09
CA ILE A 94 -12.47 -8.76 6.26
C ILE A 94 -13.76 -8.95 7.06
N GLU A 95 -13.68 -9.41 8.31
CA GLU A 95 -14.86 -9.53 9.18
C GLU A 95 -15.55 -8.18 9.37
N GLU A 96 -14.76 -7.14 9.64
CA GLU A 96 -15.25 -5.77 9.76
C GLU A 96 -15.86 -5.27 8.43
N GLN A 97 -15.21 -5.52 7.30
CA GLN A 97 -15.75 -5.12 5.99
C GLN A 97 -17.05 -5.84 5.67
N LEU A 98 -17.16 -7.13 5.96
CA LEU A 98 -18.39 -7.89 5.72
C LEU A 98 -19.53 -7.42 6.62
N LEU A 99 -19.23 -7.06 7.87
CA LEU A 99 -20.20 -6.43 8.76
C LEU A 99 -20.72 -5.12 8.15
N TRP A 100 -19.82 -4.24 7.71
CA TRP A 100 -20.20 -2.98 7.07
C TRP A 100 -20.99 -3.18 5.78
N ILE A 101 -20.58 -4.11 4.91
CA ILE A 101 -21.29 -4.44 3.68
C ILE A 101 -22.72 -4.92 4.00
N ARG A 102 -22.93 -5.67 5.08
CA ARG A 102 -24.25 -6.22 5.42
C ARG A 102 -25.15 -5.26 6.20
N THR A 103 -24.57 -4.39 7.03
CA THR A 103 -25.32 -3.63 8.05
C THR A 103 -25.20 -2.12 7.91
N VAL A 104 -24.28 -1.62 7.08
CA VAL A 104 -23.87 -0.20 6.99
C VAL A 104 -23.16 0.32 8.25
N GLU A 105 -23.14 -0.45 9.34
CA GLU A 105 -22.40 -0.15 10.57
C GLU A 105 -20.93 -0.54 10.43
N GLY A 106 -20.02 0.31 10.91
CA GLY A 106 -18.58 0.03 10.88
C GLY A 106 -17.74 1.28 10.66
N THR A 107 -16.41 1.12 10.70
CA THR A 107 -15.47 2.25 10.55
C THR A 107 -15.59 2.90 9.17
N GLU A 108 -15.84 2.12 8.11
CA GLU A 108 -15.91 2.62 6.72
C GLU A 108 -17.02 3.66 6.50
N GLY A 109 -18.15 3.54 7.20
CA GLY A 109 -19.31 4.44 7.04
C GLY A 109 -19.26 5.71 7.89
N SER A 110 -18.32 5.82 8.84
CA SER A 110 -18.33 6.89 9.84
C SER A 110 -17.02 7.69 9.84
N LEU A 111 -17.11 8.96 9.44
CA LEU A 111 -15.97 9.89 9.46
C LEU A 111 -15.29 9.94 10.83
N ARG A 112 -16.07 9.88 11.92
CA ARG A 112 -15.54 9.92 13.28
C ARG A 112 -14.68 8.69 13.61
N LEU A 113 -14.96 7.55 12.99
CA LEU A 113 -14.27 6.30 13.24
C LEU A 113 -13.03 6.16 12.34
N PHE A 114 -13.15 6.39 11.03
CA PHE A 114 -12.01 6.18 10.14
C PHE A 114 -10.98 7.33 10.13
N LEU A 115 -11.40 8.58 10.35
CA LEU A 115 -10.49 9.73 10.22
C LEU A 115 -9.30 9.67 11.20
N PRO A 116 -9.49 9.37 12.50
CA PRO A 116 -8.37 9.22 13.44
C PRO A 116 -7.35 8.18 12.97
N ASP A 117 -7.82 7.03 12.49
CA ASP A 117 -6.94 5.96 11.99
C ASP A 117 -6.15 6.39 10.77
N HIS A 118 -6.79 7.11 9.83
CA HIS A 118 -6.12 7.58 8.61
C HIS A 118 -5.05 8.62 8.94
N VAL A 119 -5.35 9.54 9.87
CA VAL A 119 -4.40 10.55 10.34
C VAL A 119 -3.25 9.88 11.08
N GLN A 120 -3.51 8.90 11.95
CA GLN A 120 -2.48 8.16 12.66
C GLN A 120 -1.58 7.39 11.71
N GLN A 121 -2.14 6.60 10.80
CA GLN A 121 -1.38 5.83 9.80
C GLN A 121 -0.51 6.75 8.94
N TYR A 122 -1.07 7.86 8.46
CA TYR A 122 -0.32 8.82 7.66
C TYR A 122 0.79 9.50 8.46
N THR A 123 0.54 9.86 9.72
CA THR A 123 1.54 10.49 10.59
C THR A 123 2.69 9.54 10.90
N VAL A 124 2.39 8.30 11.26
CA VAL A 124 3.40 7.24 11.48
C VAL A 124 4.19 7.00 10.19
N PHE A 125 3.51 6.90 9.04
CA PHE A 125 4.16 6.76 7.75
C PHE A 125 5.12 7.92 7.44
N CYS A 126 4.71 9.15 7.72
CA CYS A 126 5.55 10.33 7.53
C CYS A 126 6.81 10.28 8.40
N PHE A 127 6.63 9.97 9.68
CA PHE A 127 7.73 9.85 10.63
C PHE A 127 8.73 8.76 10.21
N LEU A 128 8.22 7.56 9.90
CA LEU A 128 9.06 6.45 9.43
C LEU A 128 9.78 6.79 8.13
N SER A 129 9.10 7.46 7.19
CA SER A 129 9.70 7.86 5.91
C SER A 129 10.91 8.76 6.10
N LEU A 130 10.78 9.71 7.03
CA LEU A 130 11.84 10.66 7.37
C LEU A 130 13.02 9.98 8.07
N VAL A 131 12.75 9.21 9.12
CA VAL A 131 13.77 8.66 10.02
C VAL A 131 14.52 7.48 9.41
N THR A 132 13.85 6.64 8.62
CA THR A 132 14.46 5.42 8.08
C THR A 132 14.74 5.50 6.58
N PHE A 133 14.71 6.70 6.01
CA PHE A 133 14.83 6.93 4.56
C PHE A 133 13.84 6.06 3.76
N GLY A 134 12.60 5.94 4.26
CA GLY A 134 11.53 5.19 3.61
C GLY A 134 11.49 3.69 3.88
N SER A 135 12.52 3.05 4.47
CA SER A 135 12.51 1.59 4.63
C SER A 135 11.37 1.07 5.53
N ALA A 136 11.24 1.56 6.76
CA ALA A 136 10.16 1.18 7.67
C ALA A 136 8.79 1.69 7.19
N ALA A 137 8.76 2.82 6.49
CA ALA A 137 7.53 3.31 5.85
C ALA A 137 7.05 2.36 4.74
N LEU A 138 7.96 1.74 3.98
CA LEU A 138 7.61 0.69 3.03
C LEU A 138 7.08 -0.55 3.73
N VAL A 139 7.67 -0.98 4.85
CA VAL A 139 7.12 -2.10 5.65
C VAL A 139 5.67 -1.81 6.08
N LEU A 140 5.41 -0.60 6.58
CA LEU A 140 4.05 -0.16 6.91
C LEU A 140 3.15 -0.14 5.66
N GLY A 141 3.64 0.39 4.54
CA GLY A 141 2.89 0.43 3.28
C GLY A 141 2.54 -0.97 2.76
N THR A 142 3.47 -1.92 2.85
CA THR A 142 3.27 -3.32 2.49
C THR A 142 2.28 -4.00 3.44
N TYR A 143 2.36 -3.73 4.75
CA TYR A 143 1.36 -4.17 5.71
C TYR A 143 -0.05 -3.69 5.31
N LEU A 144 -0.21 -2.37 5.09
CA LEU A 144 -1.49 -1.76 4.70
C LEU A 144 -2.02 -2.34 3.40
N LEU A 145 -1.16 -2.48 2.39
CA LEU A 145 -1.52 -3.00 1.08
C LEU A 145 -1.95 -4.48 1.13
N ASN A 146 -1.29 -5.30 1.95
CA ASN A 146 -1.51 -6.74 1.91
C ASN A 146 -2.81 -7.18 2.59
N TYR A 147 -3.21 -6.57 3.71
CA TYR A 147 -4.52 -6.91 4.28
C TYR A 147 -5.67 -6.43 3.38
N MET A 148 -5.49 -5.34 2.62
CA MET A 148 -6.43 -4.95 1.55
C MET A 148 -6.53 -6.03 0.47
N ASN A 149 -5.39 -6.53 -0.01
CA ASN A 149 -5.36 -7.58 -1.02
C ASN A 149 -6.01 -8.89 -0.54
N PHE A 150 -5.77 -9.24 0.72
CA PHE A 150 -6.43 -10.38 1.36
C PHE A 150 -7.94 -10.22 1.36
N TYR A 151 -8.44 -9.06 1.81
CA TYR A 151 -9.87 -8.75 1.78
C TYR A 151 -10.45 -8.88 0.37
N VAL A 152 -9.82 -8.29 -0.64
CA VAL A 152 -10.32 -8.34 -2.02
C VAL A 152 -10.36 -9.77 -2.53
N ALA A 153 -9.30 -10.55 -2.31
CA ALA A 153 -9.24 -11.94 -2.76
C ALA A 153 -10.29 -12.82 -2.07
N GLN A 154 -10.51 -12.63 -0.78
CA GLN A 154 -11.54 -13.36 -0.05
C GLN A 154 -12.95 -12.92 -0.45
N LEU A 155 -13.19 -11.62 -0.66
CA LEU A 155 -14.46 -11.10 -1.15
C LEU A 155 -14.83 -11.74 -2.50
N VAL A 156 -13.88 -11.78 -3.44
CA VAL A 156 -14.07 -12.42 -4.75
C VAL A 156 -14.47 -13.90 -4.62
N GLN A 157 -13.91 -14.64 -3.67
CA GLN A 157 -14.23 -16.05 -3.46
C GLN A 157 -15.64 -16.29 -2.93
N ILE A 158 -16.16 -15.38 -2.10
CA ILE A 158 -17.47 -15.54 -1.44
C ILE A 158 -18.62 -14.81 -2.16
N SER A 159 -18.30 -13.97 -3.15
CA SER A 159 -19.27 -13.15 -3.88
C SER A 159 -20.04 -13.93 -4.95
N VAL A 160 -21.33 -13.62 -5.10
CA VAL A 160 -22.17 -14.11 -6.21
C VAL A 160 -21.67 -13.57 -7.56
N ASN A 161 -21.12 -12.36 -7.60
CA ASN A 161 -20.49 -11.77 -8.78
C ASN A 161 -18.99 -11.50 -8.56
N PRO A 162 -18.11 -12.49 -8.80
CA PRO A 162 -16.67 -12.38 -8.55
C PRO A 162 -15.99 -11.25 -9.35
N TRP A 163 -16.45 -10.99 -10.58
CA TRP A 163 -15.87 -9.95 -11.44
C TRP A 163 -16.16 -8.55 -10.92
N LEU A 164 -17.41 -8.32 -10.50
CA LEU A 164 -17.78 -7.05 -9.88
C LEU A 164 -17.04 -6.89 -8.55
N ALA A 165 -17.01 -7.94 -7.71
CA ALA A 165 -16.30 -7.94 -6.44
C ALA A 165 -14.81 -7.61 -6.58
N ALA A 166 -14.13 -8.13 -7.61
CA ALA A 166 -12.73 -7.81 -7.89
C ALA A 166 -12.53 -6.33 -8.24
N LEU A 167 -13.47 -5.74 -8.99
CA LEU A 167 -13.43 -4.34 -9.39
C LEU A 167 -13.77 -3.40 -8.23
N VAL A 168 -14.86 -3.66 -7.50
CA VAL A 168 -15.35 -2.78 -6.43
C VAL A 168 -14.63 -3.02 -5.11
N GLY A 169 -13.97 -4.17 -4.92
CA GLY A 169 -13.16 -4.48 -3.75
C GLY A 169 -11.98 -3.51 -3.57
N TRP A 170 -11.51 -2.88 -4.66
CA TRP A 170 -10.54 -1.79 -4.62
C TRP A 170 -11.24 -0.44 -4.72
N PRO A 171 -11.62 0.19 -3.59
CA PRO A 171 -12.30 1.46 -3.66
C PRO A 171 -11.34 2.58 -4.13
N PRO A 172 -11.85 3.61 -4.83
CA PRO A 172 -11.04 4.67 -5.40
C PRO A 172 -10.21 5.41 -4.35
N TRP A 173 -10.77 5.61 -3.14
CA TRP A 173 -10.06 6.31 -2.06
C TRP A 173 -8.83 5.54 -1.57
N SER A 174 -8.86 4.22 -1.51
CA SER A 174 -7.67 3.41 -1.21
C SER A 174 -6.56 3.59 -2.26
N VAL A 175 -6.93 3.73 -3.54
CA VAL A 175 -5.96 4.02 -4.61
C VAL A 175 -5.36 5.41 -4.43
N LEU A 176 -6.19 6.42 -4.13
CA LEU A 176 -5.72 7.77 -3.81
C LEU A 176 -4.74 7.74 -2.63
N ARG A 177 -5.04 6.97 -1.59
CA ARG A 177 -4.17 6.80 -0.41
C ARG A 177 -2.82 6.21 -0.78
N VAL A 178 -2.78 5.13 -1.57
CA VAL A 178 -1.53 4.51 -2.02
C VAL A 178 -0.66 5.52 -2.78
N VAL A 179 -1.26 6.26 -3.72
CA VAL A 179 -0.57 7.31 -4.48
C VAL A 179 -0.06 8.42 -3.54
N GLY A 180 -0.89 8.85 -2.59
CA GLY A 180 -0.57 9.88 -1.60
C GLY A 180 0.60 9.50 -0.69
N PHE A 181 0.61 8.26 -0.20
CA PHE A 181 1.67 7.71 0.63
C PHE A 181 2.99 7.60 -0.15
N ILE A 182 2.96 7.08 -1.38
CA ILE A 182 4.15 7.00 -2.23
C ILE A 182 4.73 8.39 -2.53
N CYS A 183 3.89 9.36 -2.93
CA CYS A 183 4.30 10.74 -3.16
C CYS A 183 4.97 11.36 -1.94
N THR A 184 4.34 11.22 -0.77
CA THR A 184 4.84 11.72 0.51
C THR A 184 6.15 11.04 0.90
N GLY A 185 6.22 9.71 0.74
CA GLY A 185 7.39 8.90 1.05
C GLY A 185 8.60 9.28 0.22
N VAL A 186 8.43 9.55 -1.08
CA VAL A 186 9.50 10.09 -1.95
C VAL A 186 10.03 11.41 -1.39
N ALA A 187 9.15 12.32 -0.98
CA ALA A 187 9.55 13.63 -0.50
C ALA A 187 10.25 13.60 0.86
N LEU A 188 9.70 12.85 1.82
CA LEU A 188 10.25 12.74 3.17
C LEU A 188 11.53 11.89 3.20
N THR A 189 11.67 10.90 2.32
CA THR A 189 12.94 10.18 2.16
C THR A 189 14.04 11.12 1.66
N ALA A 190 13.74 11.96 0.66
CA ALA A 190 14.68 12.96 0.18
C ALA A 190 15.06 13.97 1.29
N LEU A 191 14.09 14.39 2.10
CA LEU A 191 14.34 15.24 3.27
C LEU A 191 15.22 14.54 4.31
N GLY A 192 14.97 13.27 4.62
CA GLY A 192 15.78 12.50 5.56
C GLY A 192 17.23 12.41 5.09
N LEU A 193 17.45 12.09 3.81
CA LEU A 193 18.79 12.05 3.21
C LEU A 193 19.52 13.40 3.33
N ASN A 194 18.81 14.52 3.14
CA ASN A 194 19.36 15.86 3.32
C ASN A 194 19.74 16.17 4.77
N LEU A 195 18.91 15.78 5.73
CA LEU A 195 19.21 15.98 7.15
C LEU A 195 20.49 15.25 7.54
N VAL A 196 20.67 14.00 7.07
CA VAL A 196 21.91 13.27 7.33
C VAL A 196 23.10 13.87 6.60
N ALA A 197 22.96 14.26 5.33
CA ALA A 197 24.05 14.95 4.61
C ALA A 197 24.50 16.24 5.34
N LYS A 198 23.56 16.99 5.92
CA LYS A 198 23.85 18.18 6.73
C LYS A 198 24.58 17.83 8.04
N ILE A 199 24.14 16.78 8.74
CA ILE A 199 24.78 16.30 9.98
C ILE A 199 26.21 15.82 9.71
N THR A 200 26.41 15.08 8.61
CA THR A 200 27.72 14.53 8.23
C THR A 200 28.60 15.53 7.46
N ARG A 201 28.19 16.79 7.32
CA ARG A 201 28.88 17.85 6.57
C ARG A 201 29.26 17.45 5.13
N SER A 202 28.41 16.64 4.49
CA SER A 202 28.57 16.26 3.09
C SER A 202 28.08 17.39 2.18
N ASN A 203 28.77 17.62 1.06
CA ASN A 203 28.38 18.60 0.03
C ASN A 203 27.15 18.16 -0.80
N SER A 204 26.59 16.98 -0.54
CA SER A 204 25.42 16.46 -1.24
C SER A 204 24.12 17.11 -0.74
N GLN A 205 23.85 18.36 -1.14
CA GLN A 205 22.56 18.99 -0.89
C GLN A 205 21.56 18.60 -1.98
N HIS A 206 20.46 17.93 -1.63
CA HIS A 206 19.35 17.65 -2.53
C HIS A 206 18.27 18.74 -2.39
N PRO A 207 17.71 19.26 -3.49
CA PRO A 207 16.55 20.14 -3.40
C PRO A 207 15.38 19.35 -2.81
N PHE A 208 14.74 19.89 -1.77
CA PHE A 208 13.56 19.28 -1.17
C PHE A 208 12.42 19.24 -2.21
N PRO A 209 11.87 18.06 -2.55
CA PRO A 209 10.84 17.92 -3.56
C PRO A 209 9.45 18.31 -3.02
N GLN A 210 9.27 19.57 -2.62
CA GLN A 210 8.04 20.09 -2.01
C GLN A 210 6.78 19.80 -2.83
N ARG A 211 6.88 19.84 -4.17
CA ARG A 211 5.78 19.50 -5.07
C ARG A 211 5.21 18.10 -4.78
N TYR A 212 6.06 17.11 -4.53
CA TYR A 212 5.61 15.73 -4.28
C TYR A 212 4.99 15.59 -2.89
N LEU A 213 5.47 16.35 -1.89
CA LEU A 213 4.83 16.40 -0.59
C LEU A 213 3.41 17.00 -0.71
N LEU A 214 3.27 18.13 -1.40
CA LEU A 214 1.96 18.79 -1.60
C LEU A 214 0.99 17.91 -2.38
N ILE A 215 1.46 17.25 -3.44
CA ILE A 215 0.66 16.26 -4.18
C ILE A 215 0.25 15.12 -3.25
N GLY A 216 1.19 14.58 -2.47
CA GLY A 216 0.93 13.49 -1.53
C GLY A 216 -0.14 13.83 -0.50
N ILE A 217 -0.02 14.99 0.16
CA ILE A 217 -1.02 15.51 1.09
C ILE A 217 -2.37 15.69 0.37
N GLY A 218 -2.36 16.28 -0.83
CA GLY A 218 -3.57 16.46 -1.63
C GLY A 218 -4.31 15.15 -1.91
N PHE A 219 -3.59 14.07 -2.23
CA PHE A 219 -4.17 12.74 -2.45
C PHE A 219 -4.72 12.12 -1.15
N VAL A 220 -4.08 12.33 0.00
CA VAL A 220 -4.59 11.83 1.30
C VAL A 220 -5.83 12.61 1.75
N VAL A 221 -5.87 13.92 1.51
CA VAL A 221 -7.08 14.72 1.75
C VAL A 221 -8.21 14.28 0.80
N ALA A 222 -7.89 14.04 -0.48
CA ALA A 222 -8.84 13.54 -1.44
C ALA A 222 -9.37 12.14 -1.08
N ASP A 223 -8.53 11.23 -0.58
CA ASP A 223 -8.93 9.93 -0.03
C ASP A 223 -10.03 10.10 1.05
N ILE A 224 -9.80 10.98 2.03
CA ILE A 224 -10.78 11.25 3.10
C ILE A 224 -12.10 11.79 2.54
N ILE A 225 -12.05 12.78 1.64
CA ILE A 225 -13.24 13.41 1.06
C ILE A 225 -14.02 12.41 0.20
N VAL A 226 -13.33 11.67 -0.66
CA VAL A 226 -13.94 10.69 -1.56
C VAL A 226 -14.54 9.54 -0.75
N LYS A 227 -13.84 9.05 0.28
CA LYS A 227 -14.38 8.03 1.19
C LYS A 227 -15.63 8.54 1.90
N ALA A 228 -15.59 9.72 2.51
CA ALA A 228 -16.71 10.29 3.25
C ALA A 228 -17.98 10.49 2.38
N THR A 229 -17.82 10.73 1.08
CA THR A 229 -18.92 11.00 0.16
C THR A 229 -19.41 9.75 -0.57
N LEU A 230 -18.51 8.85 -0.98
CA LEU A 230 -18.85 7.69 -1.80
C LEU A 230 -19.05 6.40 -1.01
N ALA A 231 -18.65 6.31 0.26
CA ALA A 231 -18.80 5.09 1.05
C ALA A 231 -20.22 4.48 1.00
N PRO A 232 -21.33 5.25 1.12
CA PRO A 232 -22.67 4.66 1.03
C PRO A 232 -22.99 4.05 -0.33
N ILE A 233 -22.55 4.69 -1.42
CA ILE A 233 -22.77 4.18 -2.78
C ILE A 233 -21.91 2.92 -3.00
N TRP A 234 -20.68 2.93 -2.48
CA TRP A 234 -19.77 1.81 -2.60
C TRP A 234 -20.25 0.58 -1.81
N GLN A 235 -20.85 0.81 -0.64
CA GLN A 235 -21.50 -0.24 0.16
C GLN A 235 -22.59 -0.96 -0.65
N GLN A 236 -23.43 -0.20 -1.36
CA GLN A 236 -24.50 -0.80 -2.18
C GLN A 236 -23.93 -1.66 -3.31
N LEU A 237 -22.87 -1.18 -3.98
CA LEU A 237 -22.20 -1.94 -5.03
C LEU A 237 -21.55 -3.22 -4.49
N LEU A 238 -20.91 -3.15 -3.32
CA LEU A 238 -20.32 -4.32 -2.66
C LEU A 238 -21.38 -5.31 -2.18
N SER A 239 -22.50 -4.80 -1.65
CA SER A 239 -23.64 -5.63 -1.24
C SER A 239 -24.25 -6.35 -2.43
N PHE A 240 -24.45 -5.66 -3.56
CA PHE A 240 -24.93 -6.26 -4.81
C PHE A 240 -23.95 -7.32 -5.33
N ALA A 241 -22.65 -7.04 -5.32
CA ALA A 241 -21.64 -8.01 -5.74
C ALA A 241 -21.62 -9.26 -4.84
N LEU A 242 -21.84 -9.09 -3.53
CA LEU A 242 -21.79 -10.16 -2.54
C LEU A 242 -23.07 -10.99 -2.50
N LEU A 243 -24.24 -10.37 -2.51
CA LEU A 243 -25.52 -11.02 -2.18
C LEU A 243 -26.43 -11.27 -3.39
N GLY A 244 -26.24 -10.55 -4.50
CA GLY A 244 -27.15 -10.56 -5.66
C GLY A 244 -28.26 -9.53 -5.53
#